data_AF-A0A7K0L530-F1
#
_entry.id   AF-A0A7K0L530-F1
#
_cell.length_a   1.000
_cell.length_b   1.000
_cell.length_c   1.000
_cell.angle_alpha   90.00
_cell.angle_beta   90.00
_cell.angle_gamma   90.00
#
_symmetry.space_group_name_H-M   'P 1'
#
loop_
_entity.id
_entity.type
_entity.pdbx_description
1 polymer ?
#
loop_
_entity_poly.entity_id
_entity_poly.type
_entity_poly.pdbx_seq_one_letter_code
_entity_poly.pdbx_strand_id
1 'polypeptide(L)'
;MSDLHSINEAINKRAGRKLLPSIGVSLFLVALVWFSLVSYRVIFAGLVTLAVVLGIRELHHALTTTKIEIPLWSLTTSAIALSAAAWFGGVSGLAVATAIAFPCLLVLLLPRGIEGFVSTASASA
;
A
#
# COMPACT_ATOMS: atom_id res chain seq x y z
N MET A 1 -10.34 -39.08 -1.97
CA MET A 1 -10.68 -37.65 -2.12
C MET A 1 -11.59 -37.13 -1.00
N SER A 2 -12.38 -37.99 -0.36
CA SER A 2 -13.28 -37.66 0.76
C SER A 2 -12.56 -37.17 2.03
N ASP A 3 -11.39 -37.75 2.35
CA ASP A 3 -10.63 -37.41 3.57
C ASP A 3 -9.96 -36.03 3.52
N LEU A 4 -9.48 -35.60 2.35
CA LEU A 4 -8.90 -34.26 2.21
C LEU A 4 -9.96 -33.17 2.37
N HIS A 5 -11.20 -33.44 1.96
CA HIS A 5 -12.29 -32.49 2.08
C HIS A 5 -12.79 -32.39 3.53
N SER A 6 -12.92 -33.51 4.23
CA SER A 6 -13.33 -33.55 5.65
C SER A 6 -12.30 -32.89 6.56
N ILE A 7 -11.00 -33.08 6.30
CA ILE A 7 -9.91 -32.40 7.02
C ILE A 7 -9.95 -30.89 6.77
N ASN A 8 -10.09 -30.45 5.52
CA ASN A 8 -10.19 -29.02 5.19
C ASN A 8 -11.41 -28.36 5.85
N GLU A 9 -12.55 -29.05 5.90
CA GLU A 9 -13.78 -28.55 6.51
C GLU A 9 -13.67 -28.47 8.04
N ALA A 10 -13.06 -29.47 8.69
CA ALA A 10 -12.77 -29.44 10.13
C ALA A 10 -11.79 -28.31 10.50
N ILE A 11 -10.74 -28.12 9.69
CA ILE A 11 -9.76 -27.03 9.84
C ILE A 11 -10.44 -25.66 9.66
N ASN A 12 -11.26 -25.49 8.62
CA ASN A 12 -12.05 -24.27 8.39
C ASN A 12 -12.99 -23.95 9.56
N LYS A 13 -13.70 -24.97 10.08
CA LYS A 13 -14.66 -24.81 11.17
C LYS A 13 -13.99 -24.36 12.47
N ARG A 14 -12.74 -24.77 12.70
CA ARG A 14 -11.93 -24.36 13.86
C ARG A 14 -11.39 -22.92 13.74
N ALA A 15 -11.18 -22.43 12.53
CA ALA A 15 -10.58 -21.12 12.29
C ALA A 15 -11.56 -20.01 11.91
N GLY A 16 -12.82 -20.35 11.62
CA GLY A 16 -13.87 -19.37 11.31
C GLY A 16 -13.71 -18.64 9.95
N ARG A 17 -12.70 -18.98 9.14
CA ARG A 17 -12.44 -18.46 7.79
C ARG A 17 -11.80 -19.54 6.92
N LYS A 18 -11.93 -19.44 5.59
CA LYS A 18 -11.26 -20.35 4.63
C LYS A 18 -9.73 -20.34 4.82
N LEU A 19 -9.17 -21.34 5.51
CA LEU A 19 -7.75 -21.40 5.88
C LEU A 19 -6.82 -21.76 4.71
N LEU A 20 -7.19 -22.76 3.91
CA LEU A 20 -6.37 -23.19 2.77
C LEU A 20 -6.09 -22.03 1.78
N PRO A 21 -7.07 -21.20 1.38
CA PRO A 21 -6.80 -20.03 0.54
C PRO A 21 -5.83 -19.03 1.20
N SER A 22 -5.93 -18.82 2.52
CA SER A 22 -5.06 -17.89 3.24
C SER A 22 -3.59 -18.33 3.22
N ILE A 23 -3.34 -19.64 3.35
CA ILE A 23 -2.00 -20.24 3.25
C ILE A 23 -1.47 -20.13 1.81
N GLY A 24 -2.35 -20.35 0.82
CA GLY A 24 -1.99 -20.17 -0.59
C GLY A 24 -1.52 -18.74 -0.89
N VAL A 25 -2.23 -17.73 -0.39
CA VAL A 25 -1.87 -16.32 -0.58
C VAL A 25 -0.54 -15.97 0.10
N SER A 26 -0.30 -16.43 1.34
CA SER A 26 0.96 -16.13 2.03
C SER A 26 2.16 -16.76 1.33
N LEU A 27 2.06 -18.03 0.92
CA LEU A 27 3.10 -18.71 0.15
C LEU A 27 3.34 -18.03 -1.20
N PHE A 28 2.27 -17.61 -1.88
CA PHE A 28 2.37 -16.88 -3.14
C PHE A 28 3.10 -15.54 -2.96
N LEU A 29 2.77 -14.75 -1.93
CA LEU A 29 3.45 -13.48 -1.66
C LEU A 29 4.95 -13.67 -1.38
N VAL A 30 5.31 -14.68 -0.58
CA VAL A 30 6.72 -15.01 -0.31
C VAL A 30 7.44 -15.41 -1.60
N ALA A 31 6.85 -16.29 -2.40
CA ALA A 31 7.42 -16.73 -3.66
C ALA A 31 7.57 -15.56 -4.66
N LEU A 32 6.58 -14.68 -4.73
CA LEU A 32 6.58 -13.51 -5.59
C LEU A 32 7.68 -12.51 -5.19
N VAL A 33 7.85 -12.22 -3.90
CA VAL A 33 8.94 -11.37 -3.40
C VAL A 33 10.30 -12.01 -3.68
N TRP A 34 10.45 -13.30 -3.38
CA TRP A 34 11.69 -14.04 -3.62
C TRP A 34 12.08 -14.04 -5.10
N PHE A 35 11.15 -14.40 -5.97
CA PHE A 35 11.36 -14.43 -7.42
C PHE A 35 11.71 -13.04 -7.97
N SER A 36 11.03 -12.01 -7.46
CA SER A 36 11.29 -10.63 -7.85
C SER A 36 12.71 -10.17 -7.46
N LEU A 37 13.26 -10.63 -6.34
CA LEU A 37 14.62 -10.30 -5.90
C LEU A 37 15.69 -11.04 -6.71
N VAL A 38 15.45 -12.31 -7.03
CA VAL A 38 16.39 -13.15 -7.78
C VAL A 38 16.51 -12.72 -9.25
N SER A 39 15.43 -12.24 -9.87
CA SER A 39 15.43 -11.88 -11.28
C SER A 39 16.20 -10.58 -11.56
N TYR A 40 15.69 -9.44 -11.11
CA TYR A 40 16.37 -8.15 -11.21
C TYR A 40 15.94 -7.23 -10.09
N ARG A 41 16.92 -6.54 -9.47
CA ARG A 41 16.68 -5.62 -8.35
C ARG A 41 15.66 -4.51 -8.69
N VAL A 42 15.60 -4.10 -9.96
CA VAL A 42 14.65 -3.09 -10.47
C VAL A 42 13.21 -3.61 -10.48
N ILE A 43 12.98 -4.89 -10.79
CA ILE A 43 11.62 -5.48 -10.79
C ILE A 43 11.05 -5.43 -9.38
N PHE A 44 11.89 -5.72 -8.38
CA PHE A 44 11.48 -5.62 -6.97
C PHE A 44 11.11 -4.19 -6.58
N ALA A 45 11.87 -3.18 -7.02
CA ALA A 45 11.53 -1.78 -6.76
C ALA A 45 10.18 -1.39 -7.40
N GLY A 46 9.93 -1.84 -8.63
CA GLY A 46 8.64 -1.64 -9.30
C GLY A 46 7.49 -2.34 -8.57
N LEU A 47 7.71 -3.57 -8.12
CA LEU A 47 6.74 -4.34 -7.34
C LEU A 47 6.39 -3.63 -6.02
N VAL A 48 7.39 -3.16 -5.27
CA VAL A 48 7.20 -2.41 -4.03
C VAL A 48 6.42 -1.13 -4.29
N THR A 49 6.78 -0.38 -5.34
CA THR A 49 6.07 0.84 -5.73
C THR A 49 4.59 0.54 -6.01
N LEU A 50 4.31 -0.54 -6.74
CA LEU A 50 2.94 -0.96 -7.05
C LEU A 50 2.18 -1.37 -5.79
N ALA A 51 2.81 -2.11 -4.88
CA ALA A 51 2.23 -2.49 -3.60
C ALA A 51 1.87 -1.28 -2.74
N VAL A 52 2.73 -0.25 -2.69
CA VAL A 52 2.45 1.01 -2.00
C VAL A 52 1.26 1.73 -2.63
N VAL A 53 1.20 1.84 -3.97
CA VAL A 53 0.06 2.45 -4.68
C VAL A 53 -1.26 1.70 -4.40
N LEU A 54 -1.24 0.37 -4.38
CA LEU A 54 -2.41 -0.42 -4.00
C LEU A 54 -2.82 -0.16 -2.55
N GLY A 55 -1.85 -0.09 -1.62
CA GLY A 55 -2.10 0.27 -0.22
C GLY A 55 -2.76 1.64 -0.08
N ILE A 56 -2.29 2.64 -0.84
CA ILE A 56 -2.89 3.98 -0.90
C ILE A 56 -4.31 3.94 -1.44
N ARG A 57 -4.58 3.14 -2.48
CA ARG A 57 -5.94 3.00 -3.03
C ARG A 57 -6.91 2.40 -2.01
N GLU A 58 -6.47 1.38 -1.27
CA GLU A 58 -7.29 0.74 -0.24
C GLU A 58 -7.50 1.67 0.96
N LEU A 59 -6.44 2.38 1.40
CA LEU A 59 -6.53 3.40 2.44
C LEU A 59 -7.48 4.52 2.03
N HIS A 60 -7.37 5.05 0.81
CA HIS A 60 -8.29 6.06 0.31
C HIS A 60 -9.73 5.54 0.30
N HIS A 61 -9.96 4.32 -0.17
CA HIS A 61 -11.30 3.72 -0.12
C HIS A 61 -11.83 3.68 1.32
N ALA A 62 -11.04 3.22 2.29
CA ALA A 62 -11.42 3.25 3.70
C ALA A 62 -11.68 4.69 4.22
N LEU A 63 -10.84 5.66 3.86
CA LEU A 63 -10.97 7.05 4.29
C LEU A 63 -12.21 7.75 3.68
N THR A 64 -12.57 7.42 2.45
CA THR A 64 -13.80 7.93 1.82
C THR A 64 -15.07 7.45 2.53
N THR A 65 -15.05 6.26 3.14
CA THR A 65 -16.18 5.82 3.98
C THR A 65 -16.37 6.68 5.23
N THR A 66 -15.35 7.44 5.63
CA THR A 66 -15.36 8.39 6.76
C THR A 66 -15.54 9.85 6.29
N LYS A 67 -15.90 10.08 5.03
CA LYS A 67 -16.05 11.43 4.40
C LYS A 67 -14.76 12.26 4.33
N ILE A 68 -13.59 11.63 4.36
CA ILE A 68 -12.30 12.31 4.14
C ILE A 68 -11.93 12.15 2.67
N GLU A 69 -12.07 13.22 1.89
CA GLU A 69 -11.76 13.22 0.45
C GLU A 69 -10.31 13.64 0.18
N ILE A 70 -9.41 12.67 0.09
CA ILE A 70 -8.00 12.93 -0.23
C ILE A 70 -7.76 12.70 -1.73
N PRO A 71 -7.13 13.63 -2.47
CA PRO A 71 -6.83 13.40 -3.87
C PRO A 71 -5.88 12.22 -4.08
N LEU A 72 -6.43 11.09 -4.53
CA LEU A 72 -5.66 9.90 -4.92
C LEU A 72 -4.53 10.22 -5.89
N TRP A 73 -4.79 11.11 -6.85
CA TRP A 73 -3.77 11.52 -7.82
C TRP A 73 -2.54 12.11 -7.14
N SER A 74 -2.75 13.04 -6.19
CA SER A 74 -1.67 13.68 -5.45
C SER A 74 -0.89 12.66 -4.62
N LEU A 75 -1.58 11.85 -3.83
CA LEU A 75 -1.00 10.78 -3.00
C LEU A 75 -0.18 9.77 -3.82
N THR A 76 -0.73 9.29 -4.93
CA THR A 76 -0.05 8.31 -5.78
C THR A 76 1.16 8.90 -6.49
N THR A 77 1.09 10.15 -6.97
CA THR A 77 2.26 10.83 -7.54
C THR A 77 3.38 11.01 -6.52
N SER A 78 3.05 11.44 -5.29
CA SER A 78 4.02 11.55 -4.21
C SER A 78 4.64 10.19 -3.84
N ALA A 79 3.84 9.13 -3.78
CA ALA A 79 4.34 7.79 -3.47
C ALA A 79 5.31 7.25 -4.54
N ILE A 80 5.03 7.50 -5.82
CA ILE A 80 5.92 7.14 -6.92
C ILE A 80 7.20 7.97 -6.85
N ALA A 81 7.09 9.27 -6.60
CA ALA A 81 8.25 10.15 -6.45
C ALA A 81 9.14 9.75 -5.26
N LEU A 82 8.56 9.40 -4.12
CA LEU A 82 9.27 8.90 -2.94
C LEU A 82 9.94 7.55 -3.21
N SER A 83 9.27 6.65 -3.93
CA SER A 83 9.85 5.34 -4.31
C SER A 83 11.04 5.52 -5.25
N ALA A 84 10.95 6.45 -6.21
CA ALA A 84 12.07 6.82 -7.08
C ALA A 84 13.21 7.48 -6.30
N ALA A 85 12.90 8.41 -5.38
CA ALA A 85 13.89 9.07 -4.55
C ALA A 85 14.64 8.10 -3.62
N ALA A 86 13.93 7.12 -3.05
CA ALA A 86 14.54 6.04 -2.28
C ALA A 86 15.47 5.17 -3.13
N TRP A 87 15.11 4.93 -4.39
CA TRP A 87 15.92 4.13 -5.29
C TRP A 87 17.22 4.83 -5.71
N PHE A 88 17.14 6.11 -6.10
CA PHE A 88 18.32 6.85 -6.60
C PHE A 88 19.15 7.49 -5.49
N GLY A 89 18.50 8.02 -4.46
CA GLY A 89 19.15 8.78 -3.39
C GLY A 89 19.19 8.06 -2.05
N GLY A 90 18.69 6.82 -1.95
CA GLY A 90 18.67 6.07 -0.70
C GLY A 90 17.92 6.80 0.42
N VAL A 91 18.47 6.74 1.63
CA VAL A 91 17.85 7.35 2.83
C VAL A 91 17.85 8.87 2.76
N SER A 92 18.94 9.48 2.28
CA SER A 92 19.04 10.95 2.17
C SER A 92 18.10 11.50 1.10
N GLY A 93 18.03 10.85 -0.07
CA GLY A 93 17.09 11.20 -1.12
C GLY A 93 15.64 11.06 -0.69
N LEU A 94 15.31 9.99 0.02
CA LEU A 94 13.98 9.79 0.59
C LEU A 94 13.62 10.89 1.60
N ALA A 95 14.52 11.24 2.51
CA ALA A 95 14.27 12.29 3.50
C ALA A 95 13.99 13.66 2.85
N VAL A 96 14.79 14.04 1.85
CA VAL A 96 14.59 15.29 1.09
C VAL A 96 13.28 15.25 0.31
N ALA A 97 12.99 14.13 -0.36
CA ALA A 97 11.75 13.97 -1.09
C ALA A 97 10.52 14.04 -0.17
N THR A 98 10.57 13.45 1.02
CA THR A 98 9.49 13.56 2.02
C THR A 98 9.32 15.00 2.50
N ALA A 99 10.44 15.68 2.78
CA ALA A 99 10.42 17.08 3.21
C ALA A 99 9.80 18.03 2.18
N ILE A 100 9.87 17.69 0.89
CA ILE A 100 9.26 18.46 -0.21
C ILE A 100 7.83 17.98 -0.50
N ALA A 101 7.60 16.67 -0.52
CA ALA A 101 6.32 16.06 -0.85
C ALA A 101 5.26 16.45 0.18
N PHE A 102 5.60 16.45 1.47
CA PHE A 102 4.67 16.79 2.54
C PHE A 102 4.05 18.19 2.40
N PRO A 103 4.83 19.29 2.31
CA PRO A 103 4.25 20.62 2.10
C PRO A 103 3.55 20.75 0.74
N CYS A 104 4.04 20.07 -0.31
CA CYS A 104 3.37 20.06 -1.61
C CYS A 104 1.96 19.44 -1.51
N LEU A 105 1.83 18.32 -0.80
CA LEU A 105 0.53 17.68 -0.52
C LEU A 105 -0.41 18.64 0.23
N LEU A 106 0.09 19.32 1.27
CA LEU A 106 -0.71 20.30 2.03
C LEU A 106 -1.19 21.46 1.15
N VAL A 107 -0.31 22.03 0.32
CA VAL A 107 -0.66 23.10 -0.61
C VAL A 107 -1.71 22.63 -1.62
N LEU A 108 -1.63 21.37 -2.09
CA LEU A 108 -2.64 20.79 -3.00
C LEU A 108 -3.98 20.47 -2.32
N LEU A 109 -4.01 20.42 -0.98
CA LEU A 109 -5.22 20.26 -0.19
C LEU A 109 -5.93 21.61 0.06
N LEU A 110 -5.21 22.73 0.15
CA LEU A 110 -5.77 24.07 0.41
C LEU A 110 -6.95 24.46 -0.51
N PRO A 111 -6.90 24.24 -1.84
CA PRO A 111 -7.99 24.60 -2.76
C PRO A 111 -9.32 23.88 -2.50
N ARG A 112 -9.34 22.80 -1.70
CA ARG A 112 -10.56 22.02 -1.40
C ARG A 112 -11.36 22.55 -0.21
N GLY A 113 -10.89 23.60 0.46
CA GLY A 113 -11.58 24.24 1.56
C GLY A 113 -11.00 23.88 2.93
N ILE A 114 -11.41 24.65 3.93
CA ILE A 114 -10.92 24.61 5.31
C ILE A 114 -11.71 23.65 6.21
N GLU A 115 -12.93 23.28 5.80
CA GLU A 115 -13.76 22.33 6.53
C GLU A 115 -13.11 20.94 6.50
N GLY A 116 -12.78 20.40 7.68
CA GLY A 116 -12.11 19.10 7.78
C GLY A 116 -10.63 19.09 7.37
N PHE A 117 -9.99 20.26 7.18
CA PHE A 117 -8.60 20.36 6.75
C PHE A 117 -7.63 19.62 7.67
N VAL A 118 -7.77 19.72 8.99
CA VAL A 118 -6.90 19.02 9.96
C VAL A 118 -7.04 17.51 9.85
N SER A 119 -8.27 17.01 9.65
CA SER A 119 -8.53 15.57 9.48
C SER A 119 -7.92 15.05 8.18
N THR A 120 -8.03 15.82 7.10
CA THR A 120 -7.51 15.47 5.77
C THR A 120 -5.99 15.59 5.72
N ALA A 121 -5.43 16.61 6.36
CA ALA A 121 -3.98 16.81 6.49
C ALA A 121 -3.35 15.68 7.33
N SER A 122 -3.97 15.31 8.45
CA SER A 122 -3.51 14.20 9.29
C SER A 122 -3.53 12.86 8.55
N ALA A 123 -4.50 12.65 7.66
CA ALA A 123 -4.59 11.43 6.87
C ALA A 123 -3.63 11.42 5.66
N SER A 124 -3.00 12.56 5.33
CA SER A 124 -2.01 12.70 4.27
C SER A 124 -0.55 12.69 4.76
N ALA A 125 -0.35 12.72 6.08
CA ALA A 125 0.95 12.65 6.77
C ALA A 125 1.40 11.19 6.94
#